data_AF-A0A7V9ADZ5-F1
#
_entry.id   AF-A0A7V9ADZ5-F1
#
_cell.length_a   1.000
_cell.length_b   1.000
_cell.length_c   1.000
_cell.angle_alpha   90.00
_cell.angle_beta   90.00
_cell.angle_gamma   90.00
#
_symmetry.space_group_name_H-M   'P 1'
#
loop_
_entity.id
_entity.type
_entity.pdbx_description
1 polymer ?
#
loop_
_entity_poly.entity_id
_entity_poly.type
_entity_poly.pdbx_seq_one_letter_code
_entity_poly.pdbx_strand_id
1 'polypeptide(L)'
;MLRLLGEIGVPLLIGVAYAWQVRRLERKGRAPSLARQICFAAGLLVIALAIAGPLGNLSEDLVSAHMVQHLLLMDLAGFLLVMGVTGPVMAPLMALPGLGWMRSLFHPAIALAVFIGAFAIWHIPALYEGAAQNPALHAIEHGVFLFSGFIKWMALVGPFPAPLWFATGIQVVYVATEHLFVAAVGNVFMWAGTPIYAVYAERTAARGIDPVTDQSIGGGIMAVEGMLLTLILLGWVLLRWSRHDTERQEIIELAEQHGLALDESRVSRAVLAGHGENLRRRVLEQAEARTTPAGEKRDTPAGNVASDPNLTPTATPPAQAG
;
A
#
# COMPACT_ATOMS: atom_id res chain seq x y z
N MET A 1 -6.94 -19.20 -28.98
CA MET A 1 -5.81 -18.33 -29.42
C MET A 1 -6.17 -16.85 -29.40
N LEU A 2 -7.25 -16.41 -30.08
CA LEU A 2 -7.71 -15.01 -30.06
C LEU A 2 -8.11 -14.50 -28.65
N ARG A 3 -8.74 -15.35 -27.84
CA ARG A 3 -9.14 -15.06 -26.46
C ARG A 3 -7.93 -14.76 -25.54
N LEU A 4 -6.94 -15.67 -25.55
CA LEU A 4 -5.64 -15.52 -24.86
C LEU A 4 -4.85 -14.26 -25.29
N LEU A 5 -4.89 -13.91 -26.58
CA LEU A 5 -4.24 -12.71 -27.10
C LEU A 5 -4.89 -11.42 -26.60
N GLY A 6 -6.21 -11.41 -26.38
CA GLY A 6 -6.93 -10.29 -25.77
C GLY A 6 -6.66 -10.19 -24.26
N GLU A 7 -6.68 -11.31 -23.56
CA GLU A 7 -6.53 -11.40 -22.10
C GLU A 7 -5.11 -11.02 -21.61
N ILE A 8 -4.08 -11.42 -22.35
CA ILE A 8 -2.67 -11.07 -22.02
C ILE A 8 -2.24 -9.75 -22.68
N GLY A 9 -2.97 -9.29 -23.70
CA GLY A 9 -2.65 -8.08 -24.45
C GLY A 9 -2.59 -6.84 -23.56
N VAL A 10 -3.54 -6.67 -22.64
CA VAL A 10 -3.57 -5.51 -21.73
C VAL A 10 -2.39 -5.52 -20.74
N PRO A 11 -2.13 -6.60 -19.97
CA PRO A 11 -0.93 -6.68 -19.13
C PRO A 11 0.37 -6.46 -19.90
N LEU A 12 0.48 -6.99 -21.11
CA LEU A 12 1.65 -6.83 -21.96
C LEU A 12 1.84 -5.37 -22.38
N LEU A 13 0.77 -4.67 -22.80
CA LEU A 13 0.81 -3.25 -23.14
C LEU A 13 1.22 -2.40 -21.94
N ILE A 14 0.68 -2.68 -20.75
CA ILE A 14 1.06 -2.02 -19.50
C ILE A 14 2.56 -2.26 -19.21
N GLY A 15 3.04 -3.50 -19.35
CA GLY A 15 4.44 -3.86 -19.16
C GLY A 15 5.38 -3.16 -20.13
N VAL A 16 5.02 -3.09 -21.41
CA VAL A 16 5.80 -2.37 -22.43
C VAL A 16 5.84 -0.87 -22.13
N ALA A 17 4.69 -0.27 -21.78
CA ALA A 17 4.61 1.15 -21.42
C ALA A 17 5.47 1.46 -20.18
N TYR A 18 5.43 0.58 -19.16
CA TYR A 18 6.27 0.70 -17.97
C TYR A 18 7.75 0.57 -18.30
N ALA A 19 8.16 -0.47 -19.03
CA ALA A 19 9.56 -0.67 -19.42
C ALA A 19 10.10 0.49 -20.28
N TRP A 20 9.28 1.03 -21.18
CA TRP A 20 9.61 2.22 -21.96
C TRP A 20 9.83 3.44 -21.07
N GLN A 21 8.94 3.66 -20.10
CA GLN A 21 9.07 4.78 -19.15
C GLN A 21 10.28 4.61 -18.23
N VAL A 22 10.58 3.40 -17.75
CA VAL A 22 11.78 3.11 -16.96
C VAL A 22 13.05 3.45 -17.77
N ARG A 23 13.17 2.95 -19.00
CA ARG A 23 14.32 3.25 -19.89
C ARG A 23 14.49 4.75 -20.14
N ARG A 24 13.37 5.48 -20.26
CA ARG A 24 13.39 6.95 -20.40
C ARG A 24 13.89 7.64 -19.12
N LEU A 25 13.56 7.11 -17.96
CA LEU A 25 13.98 7.63 -16.65
C LEU A 25 15.42 7.25 -16.28
N GLU A 26 15.92 6.10 -16.75
CA GLU A 26 17.32 5.68 -16.61
C GLU A 26 18.26 6.73 -17.19
N ARG A 27 17.95 7.24 -18.39
CA ARG A 27 18.70 8.33 -19.04
C ARG A 27 18.75 9.63 -18.22
N LYS A 28 17.84 9.79 -17.25
CA LYS A 28 17.75 10.96 -16.37
C LYS A 28 18.21 10.67 -14.94
N GLY A 29 18.73 9.47 -14.66
CA GLY A 29 19.12 9.04 -13.31
C GLY A 29 17.95 8.94 -12.32
N ARG A 30 16.71 8.77 -12.80
CA ARG A 30 15.48 8.76 -11.99
C ARG A 30 14.69 7.44 -12.10
N ALA A 31 15.36 6.37 -12.53
CA ALA A 31 14.72 5.07 -12.69
C ALA A 31 14.35 4.45 -11.34
N PRO A 32 13.22 3.72 -11.25
CA PRO A 32 12.94 2.86 -10.11
C PRO A 32 14.06 1.83 -9.91
N SER A 33 14.33 1.45 -8.65
CA SER A 33 15.27 0.38 -8.33
C SER A 33 14.86 -0.95 -8.95
N LEU A 34 15.82 -1.86 -9.14
CA LEU A 34 15.56 -3.19 -9.69
C LEU A 34 14.47 -3.94 -8.91
N ALA A 35 14.49 -3.86 -7.57
CA ALA A 35 13.47 -4.47 -6.73
C ALA A 35 12.05 -3.98 -7.07
N ARG A 36 11.87 -2.67 -7.32
CA ARG A 36 10.59 -2.09 -7.75
C ARG A 36 10.17 -2.61 -9.12
N GLN A 37 11.11 -2.70 -10.05
CA GLN A 37 10.83 -3.26 -11.38
C GLN A 37 10.41 -4.74 -11.29
N ILE A 38 11.04 -5.53 -10.42
CA ILE A 38 10.66 -6.92 -10.15
C ILE A 38 9.25 -6.99 -9.55
N CYS A 39 8.92 -6.14 -8.56
CA CYS A 39 7.56 -6.07 -8.00
C CYS A 39 6.52 -5.77 -9.10
N PHE A 40 6.79 -4.79 -9.96
CA PHE A 40 5.89 -4.47 -11.07
C PHE A 40 5.69 -5.66 -12.02
N ALA A 41 6.78 -6.30 -12.43
CA ALA A 41 6.75 -7.47 -13.30
C ALA A 41 6.01 -8.66 -12.64
N ALA A 42 6.20 -8.86 -11.33
CA ALA A 42 5.49 -9.87 -10.56
C ALA A 42 3.98 -9.57 -10.51
N GLY A 43 3.57 -8.31 -10.35
CA GLY A 43 2.16 -7.91 -10.43
C GLY A 43 1.53 -8.24 -11.78
N LEU A 44 2.24 -7.94 -12.89
CA LEU A 44 1.78 -8.33 -14.23
C LEU A 44 1.70 -9.84 -14.42
N LEU A 45 2.65 -10.59 -13.85
CA LEU A 45 2.62 -12.05 -13.89
C LEU A 45 1.42 -12.60 -13.12
N VAL A 46 1.10 -12.06 -11.93
CA VAL A 46 -0.09 -12.44 -11.17
C VAL A 46 -1.35 -12.19 -11.99
N ILE A 47 -1.48 -11.04 -12.66
CA ILE A 47 -2.62 -10.75 -13.54
C ILE A 47 -2.71 -11.78 -14.68
N ALA A 48 -1.59 -12.06 -15.34
CA ALA A 48 -1.58 -13.03 -16.44
C ALA A 48 -1.97 -14.44 -15.97
N LEU A 49 -1.48 -14.88 -14.81
CA LEU A 49 -1.80 -16.18 -14.24
C LEU A 49 -3.25 -16.26 -13.74
N ALA A 50 -3.77 -15.17 -13.17
CA ALA A 50 -5.14 -15.10 -12.70
C ALA A 50 -6.14 -15.14 -13.86
N ILE A 51 -5.87 -14.45 -14.97
CA ILE A 51 -6.80 -14.34 -16.11
C ILE A 51 -6.62 -15.47 -17.11
N ALA A 52 -5.39 -15.73 -17.55
CA ALA A 52 -5.10 -16.67 -18.65
C ALA A 52 -4.60 -18.04 -18.16
N GLY A 53 -4.36 -18.19 -16.86
CA GLY A 53 -3.89 -19.44 -16.28
C GLY A 53 -5.01 -20.44 -15.97
N PRO A 54 -4.68 -21.59 -15.34
CA PRO A 54 -5.67 -22.60 -14.94
C PRO A 54 -6.78 -22.04 -14.06
N LEU A 55 -6.46 -21.04 -13.24
CA LEU A 55 -7.41 -20.37 -12.38
C LEU A 55 -8.51 -19.66 -13.18
N GLY A 56 -8.16 -19.02 -14.30
CA GLY A 56 -9.13 -18.32 -15.14
C GLY A 56 -10.17 -19.24 -15.77
N ASN A 57 -9.80 -20.50 -16.06
CA ASN A 57 -10.78 -21.49 -16.53
C ASN A 57 -11.64 -22.01 -15.36
N LEU A 58 -11.04 -22.21 -14.18
CA LEU A 58 -11.77 -22.67 -12.99
C LEU A 58 -12.76 -21.62 -12.48
N SER A 59 -12.44 -20.34 -12.60
CA SER A 59 -13.30 -19.24 -12.15
C SER A 59 -14.55 -19.03 -13.00
N GLU A 60 -14.61 -19.61 -14.21
CA GLU A 60 -15.83 -19.66 -15.01
C GLU A 60 -16.85 -20.65 -14.46
N ASP A 61 -16.37 -21.68 -13.74
CA ASP A 61 -17.20 -22.77 -13.25
C ASP A 61 -17.47 -22.72 -11.76
N LEU A 62 -16.51 -22.24 -10.95
CA LEU A 62 -16.55 -22.28 -9.49
C LEU A 62 -16.52 -20.86 -8.91
N VAL A 63 -17.41 -20.60 -7.96
CA VAL A 63 -17.47 -19.35 -7.19
C VAL A 63 -16.20 -19.21 -6.36
N SER A 64 -15.70 -20.29 -5.76
CA SER A 64 -14.48 -20.24 -4.96
C SER A 64 -13.25 -19.81 -5.77
N ALA A 65 -13.07 -20.39 -6.97
CA ALA A 65 -11.99 -20.01 -7.87
C ALA A 65 -12.16 -18.57 -8.39
N HIS A 66 -13.40 -18.14 -8.62
CA HIS A 66 -13.72 -16.77 -8.99
C HIS A 66 -13.34 -15.77 -7.89
N MET A 67 -13.64 -16.08 -6.62
CA MET A 67 -13.22 -15.24 -5.49
C MET A 67 -11.69 -15.16 -5.40
N VAL A 68 -10.97 -16.27 -5.57
CA VAL A 68 -9.49 -16.26 -5.61
C VAL A 68 -8.99 -15.37 -6.75
N GLN A 69 -9.61 -15.44 -7.93
CA GLN A 69 -9.23 -14.62 -9.07
C GLN A 69 -9.40 -13.12 -8.77
N HIS A 70 -10.55 -12.72 -8.21
CA HIS A 70 -10.78 -11.33 -7.82
C HIS A 70 -9.77 -10.84 -6.79
N LEU A 71 -9.55 -11.60 -5.71
CA LEU A 71 -8.58 -11.26 -4.65
C LEU A 71 -7.16 -11.13 -5.19
N LEU A 72 -6.72 -12.03 -6.08
CA LEU A 72 -5.41 -11.91 -6.71
C LEU A 72 -5.25 -10.63 -7.53
N LEU A 73 -6.31 -10.19 -8.23
CA LEU A 73 -6.28 -8.98 -9.04
C LEU A 73 -6.31 -7.70 -8.18
N MET A 74 -7.25 -7.63 -7.23
CA MET A 74 -7.47 -6.43 -6.43
C MET A 74 -6.44 -6.25 -5.31
N ASP A 75 -6.00 -7.33 -4.67
CA ASP A 75 -5.06 -7.27 -3.55
C ASP A 75 -3.62 -7.48 -4.00
N LEU A 76 -3.28 -8.71 -4.41
CA LEU A 76 -1.88 -9.05 -4.65
C LEU A 76 -1.28 -8.32 -5.87
N ALA A 77 -1.95 -8.36 -7.01
CA ALA A 77 -1.48 -7.68 -8.21
C ALA A 77 -1.49 -6.16 -8.04
N GLY A 78 -2.60 -5.60 -7.52
CA GLY A 78 -2.71 -4.18 -7.19
C GLY A 78 -1.54 -3.70 -6.31
N PHE A 79 -1.26 -4.41 -5.21
CA PHE A 79 -0.15 -4.10 -4.31
C PHE A 79 1.21 -4.14 -5.01
N LEU A 80 1.51 -5.23 -5.73
CA LEU A 80 2.78 -5.43 -6.42
C LEU A 80 3.04 -4.37 -7.49
N LEU A 81 2.00 -3.99 -8.24
CA LEU A 81 2.07 -2.90 -9.21
C LEU A 81 2.41 -1.58 -8.53
N VAL A 82 1.72 -1.23 -7.44
CA VAL A 82 1.98 0.02 -6.70
C VAL A 82 3.39 0.07 -6.14
N MET A 83 3.90 -1.04 -5.59
CA MET A 83 5.27 -1.13 -5.10
C MET A 83 6.31 -0.84 -6.18
N GLY A 84 6.01 -1.22 -7.43
CA GLY A 84 6.86 -0.95 -8.57
C GLY A 84 6.81 0.49 -9.08
N VAL A 85 5.73 1.21 -8.81
CA VAL A 85 5.50 2.56 -9.33
C VAL A 85 6.18 3.64 -8.46
N THR A 86 6.76 4.65 -9.11
CA THR A 86 7.31 5.84 -8.45
C THR A 86 6.67 7.11 -9.01
N GLY A 87 6.79 8.23 -8.28
CA GLY A 87 6.30 9.54 -8.74
C GLY A 87 6.76 9.88 -10.18
N PRO A 88 8.05 9.73 -10.53
CA PRO A 88 8.54 9.93 -11.90
C PRO A 88 7.93 9.01 -12.96
N VAL A 89 7.57 7.77 -12.59
CA VAL A 89 6.89 6.84 -13.50
C VAL A 89 5.46 7.32 -13.80
N MET A 90 4.76 7.85 -12.79
CA MET A 90 3.38 8.38 -12.95
C MET A 90 3.31 9.79 -13.50
N ALA A 91 4.41 10.55 -13.46
CA ALA A 91 4.43 11.96 -13.86
C ALA A 91 3.84 12.23 -15.27
N PRO A 92 4.11 11.43 -16.33
CA PRO A 92 3.51 11.66 -17.64
C PRO A 92 1.99 11.50 -17.64
N LEU A 93 1.48 10.48 -16.93
CA LEU A 93 0.04 10.22 -16.83
C LEU A 93 -0.66 11.38 -16.12
N MET A 94 -0.05 11.91 -15.07
CA MET A 94 -0.58 13.06 -14.32
C MET A 94 -0.45 14.40 -15.06
N ALA A 95 0.41 14.47 -16.09
CA ALA A 95 0.62 15.67 -16.89
C ALA A 95 -0.29 15.74 -18.13
N LEU A 96 -1.10 14.70 -18.39
CA LEU A 96 -2.05 14.70 -19.51
C LEU A 96 -3.19 15.71 -19.26
N PRO A 97 -3.53 16.55 -20.26
CA PRO A 97 -4.62 17.51 -20.11
C PRO A 97 -5.94 16.77 -19.87
N GLY A 98 -6.72 17.25 -18.90
CA GLY A 98 -8.01 16.63 -18.53
C GLY A 98 -7.91 15.44 -17.57
N LEU A 99 -6.71 14.94 -17.24
CA LEU A 99 -6.51 13.83 -16.29
C LEU A 99 -6.10 14.28 -14.87
N GLY A 100 -6.08 15.58 -14.60
CA GLY A 100 -5.72 16.12 -13.29
C GLY A 100 -6.60 15.61 -12.14
N TRP A 101 -7.86 15.24 -12.42
CA TRP A 101 -8.79 14.67 -11.44
C TRP A 101 -8.40 13.26 -10.98
N MET A 102 -7.61 12.50 -11.77
CA MET A 102 -7.15 11.16 -11.36
C MET A 102 -6.34 11.19 -10.07
N ARG A 103 -5.66 12.30 -9.78
CA ARG A 103 -4.93 12.46 -8.53
C ARG A 103 -5.85 12.38 -7.31
N SER A 104 -7.09 12.85 -7.43
CA SER A 104 -8.10 12.76 -6.37
C SER A 104 -8.51 11.32 -6.08
N LEU A 105 -8.40 10.40 -7.04
CA LEU A 105 -8.70 8.98 -6.81
C LEU A 105 -7.73 8.31 -5.83
N PHE A 106 -6.51 8.84 -5.71
CA PHE A 106 -5.53 8.36 -4.74
C PHE A 106 -5.72 8.96 -3.34
N HIS A 107 -6.73 9.82 -3.15
CA HIS A 107 -7.10 10.29 -1.83
C HIS A 107 -7.73 9.13 -1.04
N PRO A 108 -7.28 8.82 0.19
CA PRO A 108 -7.70 7.60 0.89
C PRO A 108 -9.22 7.44 1.02
N ALA A 109 -9.95 8.51 1.36
CA ALA A 109 -11.41 8.42 1.45
C ALA A 109 -12.10 8.08 0.11
N ILE A 110 -11.57 8.59 -1.01
CA ILE A 110 -12.10 8.32 -2.34
C ILE A 110 -11.72 6.90 -2.77
N ALA A 111 -10.48 6.49 -2.55
CA ALA A 111 -10.02 5.14 -2.84
C ALA A 111 -10.86 4.08 -2.10
N LEU A 112 -11.12 4.29 -0.79
CA LEU A 112 -11.99 3.42 0.00
C LEU A 112 -13.41 3.36 -0.54
N ALA A 113 -14.00 4.52 -0.84
CA ALA A 113 -15.37 4.59 -1.36
C ALA A 113 -15.50 3.91 -2.73
N VAL A 114 -14.53 4.10 -3.63
CA VAL A 114 -14.49 3.45 -4.93
C VAL A 114 -14.31 1.95 -4.78
N PHE A 115 -13.45 1.50 -3.86
CA PHE A 115 -13.28 0.07 -3.58
C PHE A 115 -14.56 -0.57 -3.07
N ILE A 116 -15.15 -0.03 -2.00
CA ILE A 116 -16.39 -0.55 -1.42
C ILE A 116 -17.52 -0.52 -2.45
N GLY A 117 -17.65 0.57 -3.20
CA GLY A 117 -18.67 0.72 -4.23
C GLY A 117 -18.49 -0.28 -5.36
N ALA A 118 -17.27 -0.42 -5.90
CA ALA A 118 -16.96 -1.42 -6.92
C ALA A 118 -17.28 -2.83 -6.43
N PHE A 119 -16.84 -3.17 -5.22
CA PHE A 119 -17.07 -4.47 -4.62
C PHE A 119 -18.56 -4.75 -4.44
N ALA A 120 -19.31 -3.80 -3.88
CA ALA A 120 -20.75 -3.93 -3.69
C ALA A 120 -21.50 -4.13 -5.01
N ILE A 121 -21.19 -3.31 -6.03
CA ILE A 121 -21.87 -3.31 -7.33
C ILE A 121 -21.71 -4.68 -8.01
N TRP A 122 -20.49 -5.23 -8.03
CA TRP A 122 -20.23 -6.50 -8.71
C TRP A 122 -20.79 -7.71 -7.97
N HIS A 123 -21.10 -7.59 -6.67
CA HIS A 123 -21.79 -8.64 -5.92
C HIS A 123 -23.31 -8.54 -5.98
N ILE A 124 -23.88 -7.62 -6.78
CA ILE A 124 -25.31 -7.60 -7.08
C ILE A 124 -25.62 -8.75 -8.05
N PRO A 125 -26.60 -9.64 -7.77
CA PRO A 125 -26.88 -10.82 -8.60
C PRO A 125 -27.02 -10.54 -10.10
N ALA A 126 -27.71 -9.47 -10.48
CA ALA A 126 -27.90 -9.13 -11.90
C ALA A 126 -26.58 -8.80 -12.62
N LEU A 127 -25.64 -8.13 -11.94
CA LEU A 127 -24.34 -7.78 -12.53
C LEU A 127 -23.37 -8.94 -12.46
N TYR A 128 -23.37 -9.68 -11.35
CA TYR A 128 -22.55 -10.87 -11.16
C TYR A 128 -22.86 -11.94 -12.22
N GLU A 129 -24.15 -12.30 -12.38
CA GLU A 129 -24.55 -13.26 -13.41
C GLU A 129 -24.33 -12.71 -14.82
N GLY A 130 -24.55 -11.41 -15.02
CA GLY A 130 -24.25 -10.76 -16.29
C GLY A 130 -22.77 -10.90 -16.68
N ALA A 131 -21.85 -10.68 -15.73
CA ALA A 131 -20.42 -10.87 -15.93
C ALA A 131 -20.09 -12.35 -16.22
N ALA A 132 -20.66 -13.29 -15.46
CA ALA A 132 -20.43 -14.72 -15.63
C ALA A 132 -20.89 -15.28 -17.00
N GLN A 133 -21.80 -14.59 -17.68
CA GLN A 133 -22.33 -14.97 -18.99
C GLN A 133 -21.73 -14.17 -20.16
N ASN A 134 -21.19 -12.97 -19.91
CA ASN A 134 -20.69 -12.08 -20.95
C ASN A 134 -19.19 -11.79 -20.78
N PRO A 135 -18.31 -12.30 -21.67
CA PRO A 135 -16.86 -12.09 -21.57
C PRO A 135 -16.42 -10.63 -21.53
N ALA A 136 -17.12 -9.73 -22.23
CA ALA A 136 -16.79 -8.31 -22.22
C ALA A 136 -17.12 -7.66 -20.87
N LEU A 137 -18.27 -8.04 -20.28
CA LEU A 137 -18.67 -7.52 -18.97
C LEU A 137 -17.77 -8.08 -17.86
N HIS A 138 -17.37 -9.35 -17.94
CA HIS A 138 -16.38 -9.97 -17.05
C HIS A 138 -15.01 -9.27 -17.15
N ALA A 139 -14.57 -8.90 -18.36
CA ALA A 139 -13.33 -8.14 -18.53
C ALA A 139 -13.42 -6.73 -17.91
N ILE A 140 -14.59 -6.07 -17.98
CA ILE A 140 -14.83 -4.78 -17.31
C ILE A 140 -14.78 -4.97 -15.80
N GLU A 141 -15.41 -6.01 -15.26
CA GLU A 141 -15.35 -6.36 -13.84
C GLU A 141 -13.91 -6.51 -13.35
N HIS A 142 -13.11 -7.34 -14.02
CA HIS A 142 -11.69 -7.50 -13.70
C HIS A 142 -10.91 -6.19 -13.79
N GLY A 143 -11.20 -5.36 -14.80
CA GLY A 143 -10.60 -4.04 -14.92
C GLY A 143 -10.95 -3.12 -13.76
N VAL A 144 -12.21 -3.14 -13.30
CA VAL A 144 -12.69 -2.38 -12.15
C VAL A 144 -12.04 -2.87 -10.85
N PHE A 145 -11.92 -4.18 -10.64
CA PHE A 145 -11.26 -4.75 -9.45
C PHE A 145 -9.76 -4.47 -9.40
N LEU A 146 -9.06 -4.63 -10.53
CA LEU A 146 -7.65 -4.27 -10.61
C LEU A 146 -7.44 -2.77 -10.38
N PHE A 147 -8.31 -1.94 -10.94
CA PHE A 147 -8.23 -0.49 -10.77
C PHE A 147 -8.53 -0.05 -9.33
N SER A 148 -9.60 -0.57 -8.72
CA SER A 148 -9.94 -0.27 -7.32
C SER A 148 -8.84 -0.76 -6.37
N GLY A 149 -8.29 -1.95 -6.64
CA GLY A 149 -7.09 -2.49 -6.01
C GLY A 149 -5.88 -1.56 -6.09
N PHE A 150 -5.57 -1.11 -7.31
CA PHE A 150 -4.46 -0.19 -7.53
C PHE A 150 -4.63 1.12 -6.76
N ILE A 151 -5.80 1.77 -6.82
CA ILE A 151 -6.00 3.05 -6.12
C ILE A 151 -5.98 2.91 -4.59
N LYS A 152 -6.49 1.79 -4.02
CA LYS A 152 -6.42 1.57 -2.56
C LYS A 152 -4.97 1.46 -2.08
N TRP A 153 -4.16 0.69 -2.79
CA TRP A 153 -2.75 0.53 -2.46
C TRP A 153 -1.95 1.80 -2.72
N MET A 154 -2.28 2.56 -3.78
CA MET A 154 -1.69 3.87 -4.04
C MET A 154 -1.95 4.86 -2.90
N ALA A 155 -3.15 4.85 -2.31
CA ALA A 155 -3.47 5.72 -1.17
C ALA A 155 -2.68 5.33 0.09
N LEU A 156 -2.43 4.02 0.28
CA LEU A 156 -1.78 3.48 1.48
C LEU A 156 -0.25 3.54 1.44
N VAL A 157 0.37 3.07 0.35
CA VAL A 157 1.83 2.91 0.21
C VAL A 157 2.40 3.58 -1.03
N GLY A 158 1.57 4.28 -1.80
CA GLY A 158 1.99 4.92 -3.04
C GLY A 158 2.94 6.12 -2.83
N PRO A 159 3.56 6.61 -3.92
CA PRO A 159 4.55 7.68 -3.87
C PRO A 159 3.95 9.09 -3.70
N PHE A 160 2.62 9.23 -3.62
CA PHE A 160 1.96 10.53 -3.51
C PHE A 160 1.80 10.94 -2.04
N PRO A 161 1.86 12.26 -1.76
CA PRO A 161 1.68 12.74 -0.40
C PRO A 161 0.27 12.41 0.08
N ALA A 162 0.20 11.64 1.18
CA ALA A 162 -1.03 11.38 1.88
C ALA A 162 -1.50 12.63 2.67
N PRO A 163 -2.80 12.80 2.91
CA PRO A 163 -3.30 13.85 3.80
C PRO A 163 -2.75 13.70 5.23
N LEU A 164 -2.57 14.82 5.94
CA LEU A 164 -2.02 14.83 7.31
C LEU A 164 -2.84 13.99 8.31
N TRP A 165 -4.15 13.91 8.12
CA TRP A 165 -5.04 13.10 8.97
C TRP A 165 -4.88 11.59 8.71
N PHE A 166 -4.31 11.19 7.58
CA PHE A 166 -4.12 9.78 7.20
C PHE A 166 -2.85 9.20 7.83
N ALA A 167 -2.72 9.40 9.14
CA ALA A 167 -1.63 8.86 9.94
C ALA A 167 -1.79 7.35 10.14
N THR A 168 -0.75 6.70 10.67
CA THR A 168 -0.64 5.24 10.81
C THR A 168 -1.85 4.57 11.47
N GLY A 169 -2.44 5.18 12.50
CA GLY A 169 -3.65 4.63 13.14
C GLY A 169 -4.87 4.62 12.22
N ILE A 170 -5.04 5.67 11.41
CA ILE A 170 -6.12 5.76 10.43
C ILE A 170 -5.89 4.81 9.25
N GLN A 171 -4.64 4.52 8.89
CA GLN A 171 -4.30 3.49 7.90
C GLN A 171 -4.79 2.10 8.30
N VAL A 172 -4.69 1.76 9.60
CA VAL A 172 -5.24 0.50 10.14
C VAL A 172 -6.77 0.50 10.03
N VAL A 173 -7.44 1.58 10.43
CA VAL A 173 -8.91 1.69 10.33
C VAL A 173 -9.36 1.59 8.88
N TYR A 174 -8.65 2.21 7.96
CA TYR A 174 -8.89 2.15 6.51
C TYR A 174 -8.91 0.69 6.01
N VAL A 175 -7.85 -0.06 6.30
CA VAL A 175 -7.73 -1.47 5.87
C VAL A 175 -8.70 -2.38 6.61
N ALA A 176 -8.94 -2.13 7.90
CA ALA A 176 -9.90 -2.90 8.67
C ALA A 176 -11.34 -2.70 8.16
N THR A 177 -11.70 -1.47 7.79
CA THR A 177 -13.03 -1.14 7.24
C THR A 177 -13.26 -1.87 5.91
N GLU A 178 -12.25 -1.84 5.05
CA GLU A 178 -12.26 -2.51 3.77
C GLU A 178 -12.48 -4.03 3.92
N HIS A 179 -11.63 -4.70 4.70
CA HIS A 179 -11.71 -6.15 4.87
C HIS A 179 -12.93 -6.57 5.69
N LEU A 180 -13.43 -5.74 6.60
CA LEU A 180 -14.70 -6.00 7.29
C LEU A 180 -15.87 -6.01 6.31
N PHE A 181 -15.87 -5.11 5.32
CA PHE A 181 -16.89 -5.08 4.27
C PHE A 181 -16.82 -6.35 3.41
N VAL A 182 -15.62 -6.72 2.95
CA VAL A 182 -15.39 -7.96 2.18
C VAL A 182 -15.81 -9.19 2.99
N ALA A 183 -15.43 -9.26 4.27
CA ALA A 183 -15.81 -10.36 5.16
C ALA A 183 -17.32 -10.42 5.41
N ALA A 184 -18.02 -9.28 5.47
CA ALA A 184 -19.48 -9.26 5.60
C ALA A 184 -20.17 -9.88 4.39
N VAL A 185 -19.70 -9.57 3.18
CA VAL A 185 -20.19 -10.21 1.94
C VAL A 185 -19.82 -11.70 1.92
N GLY A 186 -18.59 -12.05 2.29
CA GLY A 186 -18.15 -13.44 2.41
C GLY A 186 -18.98 -14.24 3.41
N ASN A 187 -19.42 -13.60 4.49
CA ASN A 187 -20.31 -14.21 5.48
C ASN A 187 -21.70 -14.52 4.88
N VAL A 188 -22.23 -13.67 4.01
CA VAL A 188 -23.47 -14.00 3.27
C VAL A 188 -23.26 -15.24 2.41
N PHE A 189 -22.14 -15.34 1.69
CA PHE A 189 -21.82 -16.51 0.87
C PHE A 189 -21.72 -17.80 1.69
N MET A 190 -21.07 -17.72 2.86
CA MET A 190 -20.90 -18.84 3.80
C MET A 190 -22.23 -19.39 4.31
N TRP A 191 -23.18 -18.52 4.64
CA TRP A 191 -24.36 -18.89 5.41
C TRP A 191 -25.70 -18.79 4.66
N ALA A 192 -25.72 -18.42 3.37
CA ALA A 192 -26.95 -18.30 2.60
C ALA A 192 -27.77 -19.60 2.49
N GLY A 193 -27.14 -20.77 2.68
CA GLY A 193 -27.79 -22.09 2.66
C GLY A 193 -28.37 -22.51 1.30
N THR A 194 -28.31 -21.62 0.30
CA THR A 194 -28.75 -21.81 -1.08
C THR A 194 -27.77 -21.11 -2.01
N PRO A 195 -27.65 -21.56 -3.28
CA PRO A 195 -26.80 -20.88 -4.25
C PRO A 195 -27.38 -19.51 -4.59
N ILE A 196 -26.57 -18.46 -4.46
CA ILE A 196 -26.96 -17.06 -4.72
C ILE A 196 -27.03 -16.78 -6.22
N TYR A 197 -26.17 -17.44 -7.01
CA TYR A 197 -26.05 -17.24 -8.45
C TYR A 197 -26.35 -18.54 -9.21
N ALA A 198 -27.40 -18.53 -10.03
CA ALA A 198 -27.90 -19.73 -10.70
C ALA A 198 -26.90 -20.27 -11.72
N VAL A 199 -26.22 -19.37 -12.44
CA VAL A 199 -25.20 -19.72 -13.45
C VAL A 199 -24.10 -20.60 -12.88
N TYR A 200 -23.60 -20.24 -11.69
CA TYR A 200 -22.57 -21.02 -11.01
C TYR A 200 -23.14 -22.30 -10.42
N ALA A 201 -24.39 -22.31 -9.94
CA ALA A 201 -25.00 -23.52 -9.43
C ALA A 201 -25.03 -24.65 -10.46
N GLU A 202 -25.40 -24.34 -11.70
CA GLU A 202 -25.41 -25.31 -12.80
C GLU A 202 -24.00 -25.79 -13.17
N ARG A 203 -23.04 -24.86 -13.30
CA ARG A 203 -21.65 -25.18 -13.70
C ARG A 203 -20.89 -25.95 -12.62
N THR A 204 -21.00 -25.54 -11.36
CA THR A 204 -20.39 -26.23 -10.21
C THR A 204 -20.94 -27.65 -10.07
N ALA A 205 -22.26 -27.83 -10.20
CA ALA A 205 -22.89 -29.14 -10.16
C ALA A 205 -22.43 -30.05 -11.31
N ALA A 206 -22.23 -29.51 -12.52
CA ALA A 206 -21.69 -30.25 -13.66
C ALA A 206 -20.25 -30.77 -13.42
N ARG A 207 -19.50 -30.17 -12.49
CA ARG A 207 -18.19 -30.65 -12.03
C ARG A 207 -18.28 -31.66 -10.88
N GLY A 208 -19.49 -32.03 -10.45
CA GLY A 208 -19.72 -32.96 -9.33
C GLY A 208 -19.49 -32.35 -7.95
N ILE A 209 -19.50 -31.02 -7.84
CA ILE A 209 -19.32 -30.29 -6.59
C ILE A 209 -20.68 -29.72 -6.16
N ASP A 210 -20.98 -29.76 -4.87
CA ASP A 210 -22.18 -29.13 -4.32
C ASP A 210 -22.05 -27.59 -4.42
N PRO A 211 -22.99 -26.89 -5.09
CA PRO A 211 -22.89 -25.44 -5.28
C PRO A 211 -22.89 -24.62 -3.99
N VAL A 212 -23.66 -25.05 -2.98
CA VAL A 212 -23.70 -24.35 -1.69
C VAL A 212 -22.33 -24.46 -1.02
N THR A 213 -21.74 -25.64 -1.03
CA THR A 213 -20.40 -25.88 -0.49
C THR A 213 -19.33 -25.02 -1.18
N ASP A 214 -19.32 -24.97 -2.51
CA ASP A 214 -18.34 -24.16 -3.26
C ASP A 214 -18.48 -22.66 -2.96
N GLN A 215 -19.72 -22.16 -2.92
CA GLN A 215 -20.01 -20.78 -2.51
C GLN A 215 -19.53 -20.50 -1.08
N SER A 216 -19.81 -21.41 -0.14
CA SER A 216 -19.37 -21.24 1.25
C SER A 216 -17.84 -21.22 1.35
N ILE A 217 -17.13 -22.03 0.56
CA ILE A 217 -15.67 -21.97 0.45
C ILE A 217 -15.22 -20.61 -0.09
N GLY A 218 -15.87 -20.09 -1.13
CA GLY A 218 -15.61 -18.75 -1.67
C GLY A 218 -15.72 -17.67 -0.60
N GLY A 219 -16.80 -17.68 0.19
CA GLY A 219 -16.98 -16.75 1.30
C GLY A 219 -15.92 -16.90 2.40
N GLY A 220 -15.50 -18.13 2.70
CA GLY A 220 -14.42 -18.42 3.64
C GLY A 220 -13.06 -17.90 3.17
N ILE A 221 -12.75 -18.05 1.88
CA ILE A 221 -11.52 -17.53 1.26
C ILE A 221 -11.46 -16.01 1.42
N MET A 222 -12.54 -15.30 1.13
CA MET A 222 -12.64 -13.84 1.30
C MET A 222 -12.39 -13.41 2.75
N ALA A 223 -12.96 -14.14 3.72
CA ALA A 223 -12.78 -13.81 5.13
C ALA A 223 -11.35 -14.08 5.62
N VAL A 224 -10.76 -15.22 5.24
CA VAL A 224 -9.41 -15.61 5.66
C VAL A 224 -8.37 -14.70 5.06
N GLU A 225 -8.48 -14.40 3.77
CA GLU A 225 -7.56 -13.49 3.07
C GLU A 225 -7.55 -12.11 3.75
N GLY A 226 -8.74 -11.55 3.99
CA GLY A 226 -8.81 -10.23 4.60
C GLY A 226 -8.30 -10.18 6.04
N MET A 227 -8.51 -11.26 6.80
CA MET A 227 -7.91 -11.40 8.14
C MET A 227 -6.38 -11.43 8.06
N LEU A 228 -5.81 -12.24 7.15
CA LEU A 228 -4.36 -12.37 7.00
C LEU A 228 -3.72 -11.04 6.58
N LEU A 229 -4.27 -10.35 5.58
CA LEU A 229 -3.75 -9.05 5.14
C LEU A 229 -3.85 -7.99 6.24
N THR A 230 -4.99 -7.95 6.95
CA THR A 230 -5.18 -7.01 8.06
C THR A 230 -4.16 -7.28 9.18
N LEU A 231 -3.91 -8.55 9.53
CA LEU A 231 -2.93 -8.91 10.56
C LEU A 231 -1.49 -8.58 10.14
N ILE A 232 -1.12 -8.86 8.88
CA ILE A 232 0.21 -8.52 8.35
C ILE A 232 0.43 -7.01 8.40
N LEU A 233 -0.55 -6.23 7.94
CA LEU A 233 -0.43 -4.77 7.93
C LEU A 233 -0.43 -4.20 9.36
N LEU A 234 -1.30 -4.71 10.23
CA LEU A 234 -1.32 -4.32 11.64
C LEU A 234 0.03 -4.62 12.29
N GLY A 235 0.58 -5.81 12.07
CA GLY A 235 1.90 -6.19 12.55
C GLY A 235 2.99 -5.26 12.02
N TRP A 236 2.98 -4.95 10.72
CA TRP A 236 3.91 -3.98 10.12
C TRP A 236 3.78 -2.58 10.74
N VAL A 237 2.55 -2.09 10.94
CA VAL A 237 2.26 -0.81 11.58
C VAL A 237 2.77 -0.79 13.02
N LEU A 238 2.49 -1.83 13.80
CA LEU A 238 2.92 -1.93 15.20
C LEU A 238 4.44 -1.99 15.32
N LEU A 239 5.10 -2.78 14.47
CA LEU A 239 6.57 -2.84 14.42
C LEU A 239 7.18 -1.51 14.00
N ARG A 240 6.57 -0.82 13.03
CA ARG A 240 7.00 0.52 12.61
C ARG A 240 6.84 1.54 13.72
N TRP A 241 5.69 1.52 14.42
CA TRP A 241 5.42 2.39 15.55
C TRP A 241 6.38 2.14 16.70
N SER A 242 6.62 0.87 17.06
CA SER A 242 7.59 0.49 18.08
C SER A 242 9.01 0.96 17.73
N ARG A 243 9.45 0.81 16.49
CA ARG A 243 10.76 1.30 16.04
C ARG A 243 10.88 2.82 16.16
N HIS A 244 9.85 3.56 15.74
CA HIS A 244 9.85 5.02 15.87
C HIS A 244 9.82 5.47 17.35
N ASP A 245 9.13 4.74 18.21
CA ASP A 245 9.09 5.05 19.65
C ASP A 245 10.47 4.80 20.29
N THR A 246 11.11 3.67 19.99
CA THR A 246 12.49 3.38 20.43
C THR A 246 13.47 4.44 19.93
N GLU A 247 13.44 4.79 18.64
CA GLU A 247 14.31 5.83 18.06
C GLU A 247 14.06 7.21 18.71
N ARG A 248 12.81 7.55 19.04
CA ARG A 248 12.49 8.78 19.78
C ARG A 248 13.16 8.78 21.15
N GLN A 249 13.02 7.70 21.91
CA GLN A 249 13.58 7.60 23.27
C GLN A 249 15.10 7.63 23.26
N GLU A 250 15.75 6.89 22.36
CA GLU A 250 17.21 6.89 22.22
C GLU A 250 17.78 8.28 21.97
N ILE A 251 17.12 9.11 21.15
CA ILE A 251 17.55 10.49 20.87
C ILE A 251 17.37 11.39 22.09
N ILE A 252 16.27 11.23 22.84
CA ILE A 252 16.00 12.01 24.06
C ILE A 252 17.01 11.66 25.15
N GLU A 253 17.21 10.37 25.42
CA GLU A 253 18.19 9.89 26.40
C GLU A 253 19.61 10.34 26.03
N LEU A 254 19.99 10.28 24.75
CA LEU A 254 21.29 10.75 24.28
C LEU A 254 21.47 12.26 24.51
N ALA A 255 20.44 13.06 24.29
CA ALA A 255 20.48 14.50 24.54
C ALA A 255 20.60 14.80 26.04
N GLU A 256 19.83 14.11 26.88
CA GLU A 256 19.88 14.24 28.34
C GLU A 256 21.25 13.89 28.91
N GLN A 257 21.88 12.80 28.42
CA GLN A 257 23.24 12.40 28.81
C GLN A 257 24.29 13.51 28.56
N HIS A 258 24.06 14.35 27.55
CA HIS A 258 24.95 15.46 27.19
C HIS A 258 24.43 16.82 27.69
N GLY A 259 23.43 16.83 28.57
CA GLY A 259 22.86 18.05 29.17
C GLY A 259 22.19 18.96 28.14
N LEU A 260 21.56 18.39 27.11
CA LEU A 260 20.78 19.09 26.10
C LEU A 260 19.29 18.78 26.33
N ALA A 261 18.47 19.82 26.47
CA ALA A 261 17.02 19.64 26.52
C ALA A 261 16.43 19.70 25.11
N LEU A 262 15.77 18.61 24.70
CA LEU A 262 15.00 18.54 23.47
C LEU A 262 13.50 18.58 23.78
N ASP A 263 12.75 19.34 22.97
CA ASP A 263 11.28 19.27 22.97
C ASP A 263 10.84 17.92 22.38
N GLU A 264 10.29 17.03 23.21
CA GLU A 264 9.83 15.69 22.82
C GLU A 264 8.87 15.72 21.63
N SER A 265 8.01 16.75 21.54
CA SER A 265 7.08 16.91 20.42
C SER A 265 7.81 17.17 19.09
N ARG A 266 8.95 17.86 19.12
CA ARG A 266 9.80 18.08 17.93
C ARG A 266 10.58 16.83 17.56
N VAL A 267 11.13 16.11 18.55
CA VAL A 267 11.82 14.83 18.31
C VAL A 267 10.86 13.85 17.66
N SER A 268 9.63 13.72 18.19
CA SER A 268 8.60 12.86 17.61
C SER A 268 8.29 13.23 16.16
N ARG A 269 8.11 14.53 15.84
CA ARG A 269 7.91 14.97 14.45
C ARG A 269 9.11 14.68 13.55
N ALA A 270 10.33 14.86 14.06
CA ALA A 270 11.56 14.60 13.29
C ALA A 270 11.73 13.10 12.99
N VAL A 271 11.49 12.23 13.97
CA VAL A 271 11.52 10.77 13.79
C VAL A 271 10.44 10.31 12.82
N LEU A 272 9.21 10.79 12.97
CA LEU A 272 8.11 10.49 12.02
C LEU A 272 8.40 10.96 10.59
N ALA A 273 9.15 12.05 10.43
CA ALA A 273 9.61 12.55 9.14
C ALA A 273 10.83 11.81 8.57
N GLY A 274 11.38 10.81 9.28
CA GLY A 274 12.58 10.08 8.88
C GLY A 274 13.88 10.86 9.06
N HIS A 275 13.91 11.83 9.97
CA HIS A 275 15.06 12.67 10.28
C HIS A 275 15.71 12.34 11.64
N GLY A 276 15.40 11.20 12.24
CA GLY A 276 15.94 10.78 13.53
C GLY A 276 17.48 10.69 13.52
N GLU A 277 18.07 10.00 12.55
CA GLU A 277 19.55 9.90 12.44
C GLU A 277 20.24 11.28 12.27
N ASN A 278 19.64 12.19 11.50
CA ASN A 278 20.16 13.55 11.35
C ASN A 278 20.07 14.35 12.65
N LEU A 279 19.05 14.09 13.47
CA LEU A 279 18.90 14.71 14.78
C LEU A 279 19.91 14.11 15.77
N ARG A 280 20.06 12.78 15.78
CA ARG A 280 21.07 12.06 16.56
C ARG A 280 22.48 12.56 16.28
N ARG A 281 22.86 12.70 15.00
CA ARG A 281 24.17 13.25 14.61
C ARG A 281 24.37 14.68 15.16
N ARG A 282 23.36 15.54 15.06
CA ARG A 282 23.43 16.92 15.57
C ARG A 282 23.59 16.99 17.08
N VAL A 283 22.92 16.11 17.83
CA VAL A 283 23.09 15.99 19.29
C VAL A 283 24.55 15.64 19.63
N LEU A 284 25.14 14.68 18.93
CA LEU A 284 26.55 14.29 19.11
C LEU A 284 27.53 15.41 18.74
N GLU A 285 27.33 16.10 17.63
CA GLU A 285 28.18 17.22 17.20
C GLU A 285 28.17 18.37 18.22
N GLN A 286 27.00 18.68 18.81
CA GLN A 286 26.91 19.69 19.86
C GLN A 286 27.52 19.25 21.19
N ALA A 287 27.40 17.97 21.53
CA ALA A 287 28.06 17.39 22.69
C ALA A 287 29.59 17.51 22.58
N GLU A 288 30.17 17.16 21.42
CA GLU A 288 31.61 17.31 21.16
C GLU A 288 32.08 18.77 21.22
N ALA A 289 31.26 19.71 20.71
CA ALA A 289 31.55 21.13 20.80
C ALA A 289 31.59 21.67 22.24
N ARG A 290 30.85 21.03 23.18
CA ARG A 290 30.86 21.40 24.61
C ARG A 290 32.04 20.81 25.38
N THR A 291 32.58 19.68 24.95
CA THR A 291 33.69 18.99 25.63
C THR A 291 35.07 19.45 25.13
N THR A 292 35.14 20.12 23.97
CA THR A 292 36.39 20.65 23.42
C THR A 292 36.80 21.96 24.12
N PRO A 293 37.97 22.03 24.80
CA PRO A 293 38.44 23.25 25.46
C PRO A 293 38.67 24.38 24.44
N ALA A 294 38.41 25.63 24.82
CA ALA A 294 38.46 26.83 23.98
C ALA A 294 39.85 27.18 23.36
N GLY A 295 40.83 26.28 23.42
CA GLY A 295 42.20 26.49 22.94
C GLY A 295 42.58 25.75 21.64
N GLU A 296 41.81 24.74 21.20
CA GLU A 296 42.16 23.97 20.00
C GLU A 296 41.28 24.40 18.83
N LYS A 297 41.72 25.44 18.11
CA LYS A 297 41.14 25.82 16.83
C LYS A 297 41.31 24.64 15.85
N ARG A 298 40.23 23.90 15.59
CA ARG A 298 40.13 23.11 14.37
C ARG A 298 40.07 24.07 13.19
N ASP A 299 41.10 24.03 12.34
CA ASP A 299 41.02 24.53 10.97
C ASP A 299 39.93 23.74 10.23
N THR A 300 38.71 24.25 10.30
CA THR A 300 37.57 23.75 9.53
C THR A 300 37.16 24.88 8.60
N PRO A 301 37.07 24.66 7.28
CA PRO A 301 36.68 25.71 6.35
C PRO A 301 35.25 26.18 6.68
N ALA A 302 35.10 27.50 6.80
CA ALA A 302 33.91 28.18 7.27
C ALA A 302 32.63 27.70 6.56
N GLY A 303 31.84 26.90 7.27
CA GLY A 303 30.49 26.48 6.91
C GLY A 303 29.53 26.82 8.03
N ASN A 304 29.10 28.08 8.08
CA ASN A 304 27.92 28.62 8.75
C ASN A 304 27.30 27.78 9.90
N VAL A 305 27.91 27.79 11.10
CA VAL A 305 27.26 27.31 12.32
C VAL A 305 26.28 28.39 12.79
N ALA A 306 25.08 28.38 12.21
CA ALA A 306 23.97 29.15 12.75
C ALA A 306 23.55 28.52 14.09
N SER A 307 23.44 29.33 15.15
CA SER A 307 22.81 28.95 16.41
C SER A 307 21.39 28.46 16.13
N ASP A 308 21.15 27.16 16.36
CA ASP A 308 19.86 26.54 16.09
C ASP A 308 18.84 26.99 17.16
N PRO A 309 17.75 27.69 16.80
CA PRO A 309 16.71 28.10 17.75
C PRO A 309 15.94 26.92 18.38
N ASN A 310 16.26 25.67 18.02
CA ASN A 310 15.64 24.46 18.53
C ASN A 310 16.29 23.86 19.80
N LEU A 311 17.44 24.38 20.26
CA LEU A 311 18.19 23.80 21.38
C LEU A 311 18.44 24.86 22.45
N THR A 312 17.72 24.75 23.57
CA THR A 312 17.91 25.59 24.76
C THR A 312 18.87 24.92 25.73
N PRO A 313 19.94 25.60 26.20
CA PRO A 313 20.76 25.11 27.28
C PRO A 313 19.90 24.91 28.54
N THR A 314 19.99 23.76 29.17
CA THR A 314 19.46 23.56 30.52
C THR A 314 20.27 24.44 31.48
N ALA A 315 19.55 25.18 32.33
CA ALA A 315 20.17 25.99 33.37
C ALA A 315 21.03 25.11 34.27
N THR A 316 22.26 25.55 34.52
CA THR A 316 23.22 24.91 35.42
C THR A 316 22.58 24.71 36.79
N PRO A 317 22.62 23.51 37.40
CA PRO A 317 22.16 23.35 38.78
C PRO A 317 22.95 24.29 39.70
N PRO A 318 22.30 24.94 40.69
CA PRO A 318 23.03 25.77 41.63
C PRO A 318 24.07 24.90 42.35
N ALA A 319 25.32 25.37 42.35
CA ALA A 319 26.38 24.77 43.13
C ALA A 319 25.92 24.67 44.59
N GLN A 320 25.80 23.45 45.11
CA GLN A 320 25.66 23.23 46.54
C GLN A 320 26.96 23.68 47.19
N ALA A 321 26.94 24.87 47.78
CA ALA A 321 27.99 25.37 48.65
C ALA A 321 27.55 25.16 50.10
N GLY A 322 28.31 24.36 50.84
CA GLY A 322 28.27 24.26 52.31
C GLY A 322 27.31 23.23 52.86
#